data_AF-A0A7Y7AG82-F1
#
_entry.id   AF-A0A7Y7AG82-F1
#
_cell.length_a   1.000
_cell.length_b   1.000
_cell.length_c   1.000
_cell.angle_alpha   90.00
_cell.angle_beta   90.00
_cell.angle_gamma   90.00
#
_symmetry.space_group_name_H-M   'P 1'
#
loop_
_entity.id
_entity.type
_entity.pdbx_description
1 polymer ?
#
loop_
_entity_poly.entity_id
_entity_poly.type
_entity_poly.pdbx_seq_one_letter_code
_entity_poly.pdbx_strand_id
1 'polypeptide(L)'
;MEYDKNNEVYSKVVRAGKRTYFFDVKATKNNDLYLTLTESKKTTIDGRESYQKHKLFLYKEDFEKFQEGLTDALDKIQALKNGESIESEDDSKQINERSSVDHYSEVSFDDL
;
A
#
# COMPACT_ATOMS: atom_id res chain seq x y z
N MET A 1 -8.63 21.07 -5.59
CA MET A 1 -8.14 20.40 -6.81
C MET A 1 -9.27 19.52 -7.32
N GLU A 2 -9.81 19.89 -8.47
CA GLU A 2 -10.82 19.13 -9.20
C GLU A 2 -10.17 17.82 -9.65
N TYR A 3 -10.75 16.68 -9.29
CA TYR A 3 -10.27 15.40 -9.76
C TYR A 3 -10.71 15.29 -11.23
N ASP A 4 -9.78 15.52 -12.16
CA ASP A 4 -10.02 15.27 -13.58
C ASP A 4 -10.51 13.83 -13.75
N LYS A 5 -11.84 13.67 -13.87
CA LYS A 5 -12.51 12.41 -14.21
C LYS A 5 -12.15 11.95 -15.62
N ASN A 6 -11.55 12.82 -16.42
CA ASN A 6 -11.29 12.60 -17.84
C ASN A 6 -10.27 11.47 -18.12
N ASN A 7 -9.47 11.08 -17.13
CA ASN A 7 -8.46 10.02 -17.29
C ASN A 7 -8.77 8.76 -16.46
N GLU A 8 -9.96 8.64 -15.89
CA GLU A 8 -10.38 7.43 -15.16
C GLU A 8 -10.85 6.36 -16.14
N VAL A 9 -10.13 5.24 -16.19
CA VAL A 9 -10.39 4.10 -17.08
C VAL A 9 -11.32 3.09 -16.42
N TYR A 10 -11.19 2.91 -15.11
CA TYR A 10 -12.00 2.00 -14.31
C TYR A 10 -12.06 2.48 -12.87
N SER A 11 -13.19 2.26 -12.19
CA SER A 11 -13.30 2.47 -10.75
C SER A 11 -14.13 1.38 -10.09
N LYS A 12 -13.69 0.93 -8.92
CA LYS A 12 -14.42 0.00 -8.05
C LYS A 12 -14.49 0.54 -6.64
N VAL A 13 -15.70 0.57 -6.08
CA VAL A 13 -15.97 1.00 -4.71
C VAL A 13 -16.30 -0.20 -3.83
N VAL A 14 -15.62 -0.34 -2.70
CA VAL A 14 -15.87 -1.39 -1.71
C VAL A 14 -16.21 -0.73 -0.37
N ARG A 15 -17.42 -0.99 0.15
CA ARG A 15 -17.86 -0.47 1.46
C ARG A 15 -17.65 -1.52 2.54
N ALA A 16 -16.99 -1.13 3.63
CA ALA A 16 -16.66 -2.00 4.76
C ALA A 16 -16.91 -1.24 6.07
N GLY A 17 -18.17 -1.19 6.51
CA GLY A 17 -18.57 -0.48 7.72
C GLY A 17 -18.24 1.02 7.66
N LYS A 18 -17.35 1.49 8.55
CA LYS A 18 -16.90 2.90 8.60
C LYS A 18 -15.85 3.24 7.53
N ARG A 19 -15.35 2.27 6.77
CA ARG A 19 -14.35 2.47 5.71
C ARG A 19 -14.98 2.27 4.33
N THR A 20 -14.57 3.09 3.38
CA THR A 20 -14.86 2.91 1.95
C THR A 20 -13.55 2.91 1.19
N TYR A 21 -13.31 1.87 0.41
CA TYR A 21 -12.15 1.73 -0.45
C TYR A 21 -12.54 2.06 -1.89
N PHE A 22 -11.70 2.84 -2.56
CA PHE A 22 -11.82 3.21 -3.96
C PHE A 22 -10.59 2.69 -4.69
N PHE A 23 -10.81 1.86 -5.71
CA PHE A 23 -9.78 1.32 -6.58
C PHE A 23 -9.97 1.94 -7.96
N ASP A 24 -9.19 2.97 -8.27
CA ASP A 24 -9.33 3.72 -9.51
C ASP A 24 -8.13 3.43 -10.43
N VAL A 25 -8.37 2.92 -11.63
CA VAL A 25 -7.35 2.78 -12.69
C VAL A 25 -7.40 4.04 -13.54
N LYS A 26 -6.26 4.71 -13.68
CA LYS A 26 -6.14 5.98 -14.39
C LYS A 26 -5.03 5.92 -15.42
N ALA A 27 -5.17 6.72 -16.48
CA ALA A 27 -4.13 6.90 -17.49
C ALA A 27 -3.33 8.19 -17.24
N THR A 28 -2.01 8.12 -17.42
CA THR A 28 -1.15 9.30 -17.53
C THR A 28 -1.33 9.97 -18.90
N LYS A 29 -0.71 11.13 -19.11
CA LYS A 29 -0.68 11.78 -20.43
C LYS A 29 -0.01 10.93 -21.51
N ASN A 30 0.87 10.01 -21.12
CA ASN A 30 1.57 9.08 -22.02
C ASN A 30 0.79 7.77 -22.21
N ASN A 31 -0.46 7.71 -21.74
CA ASN A 31 -1.33 6.54 -21.82
C ASN A 31 -0.85 5.33 -20.99
N ASP A 32 0.15 5.50 -20.11
CA ASP A 32 0.51 4.50 -19.10
C ASP A 32 -0.58 4.43 -18.01
N LEU A 33 -0.92 3.22 -17.59
CA LEU A 33 -1.92 2.98 -16.55
C LEU A 33 -1.28 2.93 -15.16
N TYR A 34 -1.96 3.50 -14.17
CA TYR A 34 -1.59 3.43 -12.76
C TYR A 34 -2.85 3.25 -11.89
N LEU A 35 -2.67 2.68 -10.70
CA LEU A 35 -3.74 2.47 -9.73
C LEU A 35 -3.68 3.55 -8.65
N THR A 36 -4.84 4.12 -8.32
CA THR A 36 -5.04 4.91 -7.10
C THR A 36 -5.91 4.10 -6.15
N LEU A 37 -5.35 3.72 -4.99
CA LEU A 37 -6.10 3.10 -3.91
C LEU A 37 -6.39 4.16 -2.84
N THR A 38 -7.65 4.52 -2.65
CA THR A 38 -8.05 5.45 -1.59
C THR A 38 -8.88 4.72 -0.54
N GLU A 39 -8.45 4.78 0.71
CA GLU A 39 -9.31 4.49 1.84
C GLU A 39 -9.93 5.80 2.35
N SER A 40 -11.25 5.84 2.51
CA SER A 40 -11.95 6.87 3.26
C SER A 40 -12.56 6.27 4.51
N LYS A 41 -12.07 6.70 5.67
CA LYS A 41 -12.57 6.31 6.98
C LYS A 41 -13.45 7.42 7.55
N LYS A 42 -14.69 7.07 7.88
CA LYS A 42 -15.61 7.95 8.59
C LYS A 42 -15.17 8.06 10.06
N THR A 43 -14.90 9.28 10.49
CA THR A 43 -14.49 9.66 11.85
C THR A 43 -15.51 10.61 12.45
N THR A 44 -15.58 10.67 13.78
CA THR A 44 -16.38 11.66 14.50
C THR A 44 -15.43 12.46 15.38
N ILE A 45 -15.38 13.76 15.18
CA ILE A 45 -14.57 14.70 15.97
C ILE A 45 -15.53 15.73 16.53
N ASP A 46 -15.62 15.83 17.86
CA ASP A 46 -16.51 16.75 18.58
C ASP A 46 -17.98 16.68 18.14
N GLY A 47 -18.49 15.46 17.92
CA GLY A 47 -19.86 15.21 17.49
C GLY A 47 -20.14 15.53 16.01
N ARG A 48 -19.15 16.02 15.25
CA ARG A 48 -19.25 16.25 13.80
C ARG A 48 -18.64 15.10 13.03
N GLU A 49 -19.33 14.67 11.98
CA GLU A 49 -18.82 13.65 11.07
C GLU A 49 -17.73 14.24 10.17
N SER A 50 -16.60 13.55 10.09
CA SER A 50 -15.47 13.88 9.23
C SER A 50 -14.98 12.63 8.49
N TYR A 51 -14.18 12.81 7.45
CA TYR A 51 -13.63 11.69 6.66
C TYR A 51 -12.12 11.83 6.56
N GLN A 52 -11.40 10.86 7.13
CA GLN A 52 -9.97 10.73 6.93
C GLN A 52 -9.73 9.94 5.65
N LYS A 53 -8.85 10.44 4.77
CA LYS A 53 -8.49 9.78 3.52
C LYS A 53 -7.02 9.36 3.53
N HIS A 54 -6.77 8.09 3.26
CA HIS A 54 -5.44 7.57 2.96
C HIS A 54 -5.41 7.22 1.48
N LYS A 55 -4.38 7.65 0.77
CA LYS A 55 -4.27 7.46 -0.67
C LYS A 55 -2.90 6.91 -1.02
N LEU A 56 -2.90 5.84 -1.78
CA LEU A 56 -1.72 5.21 -2.36
C LEU A 56 -1.79 5.34 -3.88
N PHE A 57 -0.66 5.68 -4.49
CA PHE A 57 -0.45 5.60 -5.93
C PHE A 57 0.47 4.41 -6.21
N LEU A 58 0.08 3.57 -7.15
CA LEU A 58 0.85 2.41 -7.56
C LEU A 58 1.06 2.48 -9.07
N TYR A 59 2.31 2.44 -9.50
CA TYR A 59 2.71 2.51 -10.90
C TYR A 59 3.06 1.12 -11.43
N LYS A 60 3.14 0.98 -12.77
CA LYS A 60 3.18 -0.34 -13.42
C LYS A 60 4.40 -1.18 -13.04
N GLU A 61 5.52 -0.51 -12.77
CA GLU A 61 6.78 -1.12 -12.36
C GLU A 61 6.68 -1.89 -11.04
N ASP A 62 5.72 -1.52 -10.19
CA ASP A 62 5.55 -2.07 -8.85
C ASP A 62 4.37 -3.04 -8.74
N PHE A 63 3.53 -3.19 -9.78
CA PHE A 63 2.30 -3.99 -9.72
C PHE A 63 2.53 -5.42 -9.26
N GLU A 64 3.50 -6.11 -9.85
CA GLU A 64 3.78 -7.51 -9.57
C GLU A 64 4.27 -7.70 -8.13
N LYS A 65 5.29 -6.95 -7.73
CA LYS A 65 5.86 -6.99 -6.37
C LYS A 65 4.83 -6.61 -5.31
N PHE A 66 4.01 -5.60 -5.57
CA PHE A 66 2.96 -5.18 -4.65
C PHE A 66 1.86 -6.24 -4.53
N GLN A 67 1.45 -6.86 -5.64
CA GLN A 67 0.44 -7.91 -5.63
C GLN A 67 0.93 -9.14 -4.85
N GLU A 68 2.17 -9.56 -5.07
CA GLU A 68 2.79 -10.68 -4.35
C GLU A 68 2.85 -10.39 -2.84
N GLY A 69 3.43 -9.25 -2.44
CA GLY A 69 3.52 -8.89 -1.03
C GLY A 69 2.16 -8.70 -0.34
N LEU A 70 1.15 -8.19 -1.06
CA LEU A 70 -0.21 -8.09 -0.53
C LEU A 70 -0.85 -9.46 -0.35
N THR A 71 -0.67 -10.37 -1.31
CA THR A 71 -1.23 -11.73 -1.25
C THR A 71 -0.61 -12.52 -0.10
N ASP A 72 0.72 -12.52 -0.01
CA ASP A 72 1.46 -13.21 1.06
C ASP A 72 1.05 -12.70 2.45
N ALA A 73 0.94 -11.37 2.63
CA ALA A 73 0.46 -10.79 3.88
C ALA A 73 -0.98 -11.22 4.23
N LEU A 74 -1.88 -11.29 3.23
CA LEU A 74 -3.26 -11.72 3.45
C LEU A 74 -3.35 -13.21 3.79
N ASP A 75 -2.54 -14.05 3.15
CA ASP A 75 -2.48 -15.49 3.41
C ASP A 75 -1.91 -15.76 4.81
N LYS A 76 -0.85 -15.04 5.21
CA LYS A 76 -0.32 -15.11 6.57
C LYS A 76 -1.36 -14.71 7.62
N ILE A 77 -2.16 -13.66 7.37
CA ILE A 77 -3.26 -13.26 8.26
C ILE A 77 -4.29 -14.39 8.40
N GLN A 78 -4.63 -15.09 7.32
CA GLN A 78 -5.59 -16.19 7.34
C GLN A 78 -5.07 -17.38 8.14
N ALA A 79 -3.82 -17.80 7.90
CA ALA A 79 -3.19 -18.88 8.65
C ALA A 79 -3.16 -18.59 10.16
N LEU A 80 -2.77 -17.38 10.55
CA LEU A 80 -2.74 -16.96 11.96
C LEU A 80 -4.14 -16.98 12.60
N LYS A 81 -5.19 -16.60 11.86
CA LYS A 81 -6.57 -16.67 12.36
C LYS A 81 -7.07 -18.10 12.55
N ASN A 82 -6.58 -19.04 11.74
CA ASN A 82 -6.96 -20.45 11.82
C ASN A 82 -6.17 -21.22 12.89
N GLY A 83 -5.26 -20.56 13.61
CA GLY A 83 -4.44 -21.18 14.66
C GLY A 83 -3.25 -21.98 14.10
N GLU A 84 -2.93 -21.83 12.82
CA GLU A 84 -1.74 -22.44 12.23
C GLU A 84 -0.51 -21.60 12.58
N SER A 85 0.33 -22.13 13.48
CA SER A 85 1.66 -21.60 13.73
C SER A 85 2.55 -21.93 12.52
N ILE A 86 2.60 -21.03 11.53
CA ILE A 86 3.52 -21.19 10.40
C ILE A 86 4.93 -20.83 10.88
N GLU A 87 5.76 -21.86 11.04
CA GLU A 87 7.22 -21.78 11.03
C GLU A 87 7.65 -21.31 9.63
N SER A 88 8.21 -20.12 9.53
CA SER A 88 8.78 -19.62 8.28
C SER A 88 10.16 -20.26 8.08
N GLU A 89 10.28 -21.17 7.11
CA GLU A 89 11.58 -21.48 6.52
C GLU A 89 12.07 -20.22 5.78
N ASP A 90 13.00 -19.53 6.44
CA ASP A 90 13.81 -18.46 5.88
C ASP A 90 14.62 -19.02 4.71
N ASP A 91 14.20 -18.76 3.47
CA ASP A 91 15.02 -19.02 2.28
C ASP A 91 16.09 -17.91 2.18
N SER A 92 16.96 -17.84 3.20
CA SER A 92 18.22 -17.12 3.16
C SER A 92 19.21 -17.89 2.28
N LYS A 93 18.96 -17.84 0.96
CA LYS A 93 19.97 -18.21 -0.02
C LYS A 93 21.13 -17.23 0.06
N GLN A 94 22.20 -17.74 0.65
CA GLN A 94 23.57 -17.25 0.68
C GLN A 94 23.91 -16.24 -0.42
N ILE A 95 24.25 -15.02 -0.02
CA ILE A 95 25.20 -14.19 -0.75
C ILE A 95 26.38 -14.01 0.21
N ASN A 96 27.43 -14.81 0.01
CA ASN A 96 28.69 -14.65 0.72
C ASN A 96 29.73 -14.05 -0.24
N GLU A 97 30.37 -12.98 0.24
CA GLU A 97 31.64 -12.36 -0.20
C GLU A 97 31.62 -11.60 -1.55
N ARG A 98 32.02 -10.32 -1.68
CA ARG A 98 32.99 -9.48 -0.94
C ARG A 98 32.86 -8.00 -1.31
N SER A 99 33.29 -7.16 -0.36
CA SER A 99 34.03 -5.90 -0.50
C SER A 99 33.28 -4.55 -0.51
N SER A 100 33.69 -3.74 0.49
CA SER A 100 33.90 -2.28 0.47
C SER A 100 32.78 -1.38 0.99
N VAL A 101 32.89 -1.06 2.29
CA VAL A 101 32.85 0.28 2.92
C VAL A 101 32.08 1.36 2.16
N ASP A 102 30.98 1.87 2.75
CA ASP A 102 30.81 3.31 2.90
C ASP A 102 29.85 3.67 4.05
N HIS A 103 30.28 4.69 4.80
CA HIS A 103 29.62 5.35 5.92
C HIS A 103 28.17 5.76 5.62
N TYR A 104 27.23 5.40 6.51
CA TYR A 104 26.02 6.20 6.71
C TYR A 104 25.99 6.70 8.16
N SER A 105 26.14 8.01 8.28
CA SER A 105 25.97 8.78 9.51
C SER A 105 24.53 8.68 10.00
N GLU A 106 24.37 8.28 11.25
CA GLU A 106 23.12 8.29 12.00
C GLU A 106 22.67 9.76 12.22
N VAL A 107 21.52 10.14 11.66
CA VAL A 107 20.90 11.45 11.87
C VAL A 107 19.99 11.37 13.09
N SER A 108 20.32 12.11 14.15
CA SER A 108 19.48 12.26 15.34
C SER A 108 18.44 13.38 15.11
N PHE A 109 17.16 13.08 15.29
CA PHE A 109 16.03 14.00 15.16
C PHE A 109 15.52 14.42 16.53
N ASP A 110 16.33 15.18 17.27
CA ASP A 110 15.94 15.74 18.57
C ASP A 110 15.91 17.28 18.59
N ASP A 111 15.87 17.96 17.42
CA ASP A 111 15.81 19.43 17.42
C ASP A 111 15.15 20.08 16.18
N LEU A 112 13.88 19.75 15.90
CA LEU A 112 13.00 20.58 15.07
C LEU A 112 11.57 20.66 15.61
#